data_AF-A0A095DE93-F1
#
_entry.id   AF-A0A095DE93-F1
#
_cell.length_a   1.000
_cell.length_b   1.000
_cell.length_c   1.000
_cell.angle_alpha   90.00
_cell.angle_beta   90.00
_cell.angle_gamma   90.00
#
_symmetry.space_group_name_H-M   'P 1'
#
loop_
_entity.id
_entity.type
_entity.pdbx_description
1 polymer ?
#
loop_
_entity_poly.entity_id
_entity_poly.type
_entity_poly.pdbx_seq_one_letter_code
_entity_poly.pdbx_strand_id
1 'polypeptide(L)' 'MMESFGALVGWGHHDAGDRIMLRLESVQSSEAANAHDPDLFRILMTKQQAAVLGHYLVRISGQSPVVPGKRGWFRRYFG' A
#
# COMPACT_ATOMS: atom_id res chain seq x y z
N MET A 1 -18.30 -16.43 14.58
CA MET A 1 -18.31 -16.25 13.12
C MET A 1 -16.85 -16.29 12.69
N MET A 2 -16.40 -17.29 11.94
CA MET A 2 -15.03 -17.30 11.40
C MET A 2 -14.97 -16.21 10.34
N GLU A 3 -14.24 -15.13 10.61
CA GLU A 3 -13.91 -14.13 9.60
C GLU A 3 -13.03 -14.82 8.55
N SER A 4 -13.56 -15.00 7.33
CA SER A 4 -12.77 -15.49 6.20
C SER A 4 -12.02 -14.31 5.59
N PHE A 5 -10.70 -14.32 5.67
CA PHE A 5 -9.85 -13.27 5.09
C PHE A 5 -9.39 -13.69 3.69
N GLY A 6 -9.52 -12.79 2.73
CA GLY A 6 -8.92 -12.97 1.40
C GLY A 6 -7.44 -12.55 1.38
N ALA A 7 -6.70 -13.06 0.40
CA ALA A 7 -5.31 -12.70 0.17
C ALA A 7 -5.21 -11.41 -0.67
N LEU A 8 -4.43 -10.43 -0.20
CA LEU A 8 -4.12 -9.22 -0.97
C LEU A 8 -3.19 -9.60 -2.14
N VAL A 9 -3.69 -9.45 -3.37
CA VAL A 9 -2.95 -9.81 -4.60
C VAL A 9 -2.53 -8.61 -5.42
N GLY A 10 -3.17 -7.47 -5.21
CA GLY A 10 -2.88 -6.24 -5.94
C GLY A 10 -3.27 -5.01 -5.15
N TRP A 11 -2.53 -3.93 -5.37
CA TRP A 11 -2.85 -2.63 -4.83
C TRP A 11 -2.31 -1.54 -5.73
N GLY A 12 -2.95 -0.37 -5.68
CA GLY A 12 -2.55 0.79 -6.45
C GLY A 12 -3.21 2.04 -5.92
N HIS A 13 -2.83 3.19 -6.46
CA HIS A 13 -3.46 4.45 -6.10
C HIS A 13 -3.69 5.33 -7.31
N HIS A 14 -4.66 6.23 -7.18
CA HIS A 14 -4.86 7.34 -8.08
C HIS A 14 -4.83 8.64 -7.28
N ASP A 15 -3.96 9.58 -7.66
CA ASP A 15 -3.91 10.91 -7.06
C ASP A 15 -5.07 11.75 -7.61
N ALA A 16 -5.89 12.30 -6.71
CA ALA A 16 -7.04 13.12 -7.01
C ALA A 16 -6.93 14.50 -6.32
N GLY A 17 -5.72 15.10 -6.31
CA GLY A 17 -5.48 16.43 -5.79
C GLY A 17 -5.24 16.42 -4.28
N ASP A 18 -6.24 16.83 -3.49
CA ASP A 18 -6.18 16.78 -2.02
C ASP A 18 -6.51 15.38 -1.45
N ARG A 19 -6.99 14.49 -2.32
CA ARG A 19 -7.37 13.12 -2.00
C ARG A 19 -6.54 12.10 -2.77
N ILE A 20 -6.54 10.89 -2.24
CA ILE A 20 -5.99 9.69 -2.85
C ILE A 20 -7.09 8.65 -2.90
N MET A 21 -7.28 8.02 -4.06
CA MET A 21 -8.07 6.79 -4.18
C MET A 21 -7.13 5.60 -4.06
N LEU A 22 -7.26 4.83 -2.99
CA LEU A 22 -6.57 3.55 -2.82
C LEU A 22 -7.42 2.44 -3.45
N ARG A 23 -6.78 1.62 -4.30
CA ARG A 23 -7.36 0.43 -4.90
C ARG A 23 -6.69 -0.79 -4.28
N LEU A 24 -7.48 -1.73 -3.76
CA LEU A 24 -7.03 -3.02 -3.25
C LEU A 24 -7.75 -4.14 -3.99
N GLU A 25 -7.02 -5.20 -4.31
CA GLU A 25 -7.52 -6.42 -4.93
C GLU A 25 -7.27 -7.60 -3.99
N SER A 26 -8.32 -8.36 -3.73
CA SER A 26 -8.31 -9.52 -2.83
C SER A 26 -8.88 -10.74 -3.52
N VAL A 27 -8.38 -11.93 -3.19
CA VAL A 27 -8.94 -13.20 -3.67
C VAL A 27 -9.22 -14.12 -2.49
N GLN A 28 -10.36 -14.80 -2.51
CA GLN A 28 -10.78 -15.68 -1.40
C GLN A 28 -10.27 -17.12 -1.54
N SER A 29 -9.80 -17.50 -2.73
CA SER A 29 -9.17 -18.80 -2.95
C SER A 29 -8.17 -18.75 -4.11
N SER A 30 -7.35 -19.80 -4.23
CA SER A 30 -6.39 -19.93 -5.34
C SER A 30 -7.11 -20.11 -6.68
N GLU A 31 -8.28 -20.74 -6.68
CA GLU A 31 -9.15 -20.89 -7.85
C GLU A 31 -9.68 -19.53 -8.32
N ALA A 32 -10.11 -18.66 -7.40
CA ALA A 32 -10.53 -17.30 -7.72
C ALA A 32 -9.38 -16.45 -8.28
N ALA A 33 -8.16 -16.64 -7.76
CA ALA A 33 -6.96 -16.00 -8.30
C ALA A 33 -6.70 -16.43 -9.76
N ASN A 34 -6.83 -17.72 -10.07
CA ASN A 34 -6.63 -18.25 -11.42
C ASN A 34 -7.71 -17.76 -12.40
N ALA A 35 -8.94 -17.57 -11.92
CA ALA A 35 -10.05 -17.03 -12.70
C ALA A 35 -9.91 -15.53 -13.02
N HIS A 36 -8.89 -14.84 -12.49
CA HIS A 36 -8.64 -13.40 -12.67
C HIS A 36 -9.82 -12.50 -12.26
N ASP A 37 -10.61 -12.93 -11.27
CA ASP A 37 -11.76 -12.18 -10.76
C ASP A 37 -11.55 -11.81 -9.27
N PRO A 38 -10.67 -10.84 -8.97
CA PRO A 38 -10.45 -10.41 -7.59
C PRO A 38 -11.56 -9.48 -7.10
N ASP A 39 -11.91 -9.63 -5.82
CA ASP A 39 -12.70 -8.64 -5.08
C ASP A 39 -11.95 -7.31 -5.07
N LEU A 40 -12.61 -6.24 -5.52
CA LEU A 40 -11.99 -4.93 -5.68
C LEU A 40 -12.58 -3.92 -4.70
N PHE A 41 -11.70 -3.36 -3.86
CA PHE A 41 -12.04 -2.32 -2.89
C PHE A 41 -11.45 -0.98 -3.31
N ARG A 42 -12.28 0.07 -3.31
CA ARG A 42 -11.87 1.45 -3.60
C ARG A 42 -12.14 2.33 -2.40
N ILE A 43 -11.09 2.94 -1.85
CA ILE A 43 -11.18 3.77 -0.65
C ILE A 43 -10.65 5.16 -0.99
N LEU A 44 -11.53 6.16 -0.96
CA LEU A 44 -11.15 7.56 -1.12
C LEU A 44 -10.81 8.16 0.24
N MET A 45 -9.66 8.81 0.32
CA MET A 45 -9.17 9.40 1.57
C MET A 45 -8.38 10.67 1.30
N THR A 46 -8.21 11.52 2.30
CA THR A 46 -7.27 12.66 2.19
C THR A 46 -5.83 12.17 2.19
N LYS A 47 -4.91 13.02 1.70
CA LYS A 47 -3.46 12.73 1.78
C LYS A 47 -2.98 12.46 3.22
N GLN A 48 -3.56 13.15 4.20
CA GLN A 48 -3.25 12.93 5.62
C GLN A 48 -3.75 11.57 6.12
N GLN A 49 -4.97 11.16 5.76
CA GLN A 49 -5.50 9.84 6.12
C GLN A 49 -4.65 8.71 5.51
N ALA A 50 -4.21 8.88 4.26
CA ALA A 50 -3.30 7.93 3.61
C ALA A 50 -1.96 7.81 4.35
N ALA A 51 -1.39 8.92 4.82
CA ALA A 51 -0.16 8.91 5.60
C ALA A 51 -0.32 8.16 6.93
N VAL A 52 -1.43 8.38 7.64
CA VAL A 52 -1.75 7.65 8.88
C VAL A 52 -1.90 6.15 8.63
N LEU A 53 -2.64 5.77 7.58
CA LEU A 53 -2.80 4.38 7.17
C LEU A 53 -1.46 3.73 6.84
N GLY A 54 -0.63 4.36 6.00
CA GLY A 54 0.69 3.86 5.64
C GLY A 54 1.60 3.69 6.86
N HIS A 55 1.63 4.68 7.76
CA HIS A 55 2.40 4.59 9.00
C HIS A 55 1.94 3.43 9.90
N TYR A 56 0.63 3.22 10.03
CA TYR A 56 0.07 2.10 10.76
C TYR A 56 0.52 0.75 10.15
N LEU A 57 0.39 0.59 8.83
CA LEU A 57 0.78 -0.63 8.13
C LEU A 57 2.28 -0.96 8.28
N VAL A 58 3.16 0.05 8.15
CA VAL A 58 4.60 -0.12 8.40
C VAL A 58 4.85 -0.56 9.83
N ARG A 59 4.24 0.12 10.82
CA ARG A 59 4.42 -0.19 12.24
C ARG A 59 4.03 -1.62 12.58
N ILE A 60 2.90 -2.11 12.08
CA ILE A 60 2.43 -3.48 12.38
C ILE A 60 3.22 -4.55 11.61
N SER A 61 3.83 -4.20 10.48
CA SER A 61 4.65 -5.13 9.70
C SER A 61 6.02 -5.44 10.34
N GLY A 62 6.40 -4.74 11.41
CA GLY A 62 7.74 -4.82 12.01
C GLY A 62 8.85 -4.20 11.14
N GLN A 63 8.50 -3.63 9.97
CA GLN A 63 9.43 -2.91 9.12
C GLN A 63 9.69 -1.51 9.68
N SER A 64 10.92 -1.03 9.52
CA SER A 64 11.21 0.39 9.76
C SER A 64 10.75 1.21 8.55
N PRO A 65 10.22 2.43 8.74
CA PRO A 65 9.95 3.33 7.62
C PRO A 65 11.22 3.47 6.77
N VAL A 66 11.10 3.25 5.46
CA VAL A 66 12.19 3.55 4.53
C VAL A 66 12.33 5.08 4.52
N VAL A 67 13.18 5.60 5.40
CA VAL A 67 13.61 7.00 5.31
C VAL A 67 14.41 7.08 4.02
N PRO A 68 14.03 7.91 3.03
CA PRO A 68 14.86 8.13 1.88
C PRO A 68 16.20 8.64 2.40
N GLY A 69 17.23 7.77 2.39
CA GLY A 69 18.56 8.17 2.80
C GLY A 69 18.93 9.38 1.97
N LYS A 70 19.38 10.47 2.61
CA LYS A 70 20.01 11.59 1.91
C LYS A 70 21.18 11.00 1.12
N ARG A 71 20.94 10.63 -0.14
CA ARG A 71 21.96 10.06 -1.05
C ARG A 71 22.96 11.16 -1.34
N GLY A 72 23.93 11.28 -0.43
CA GLY A 72 25.29 11.75 -0.61
C GLY A 72 25.49 12.98 -1.48
N TRP A 73 25.13 14.17 -0.99
CA TRP A 73 25.78 15.39 -1.48
C TRP A 73 27.31 15.35 -1.23
N PHE A 74 27.73 14.58 -0.22
CA PHE A 74 29.13 14.32 0.14
C PHE A 74 29.91 13.44 -0.84
N ARG A 75 29.27 12.80 -1.84
CA ARG A 75 30.01 12.03 -2.86
C ARG A 75 30.61 12.93 -3.95
N ARG A 76 30.28 14.22 -3.99
CA ARG A 76 30.76 15.17 -5.00
C ARG A 76 32.09 15.86 -4.66
N TYR A 77 32.60 15.72 -3.43
CA TYR A 77 33.86 16.35 -2.99
C TYR A 77 35.00 15.36 -2.74
N PHE A 78 34.73 14.05 -2.75
CA PHE A 78 35.74 13.00 -2.60
C PHE A 78 35.77 12.03 -3.79
N GLY A 79 35.40 12.52 -4.98
CA GLY A 79 35.52 11.83 -6.26
C GLY A 79 36.05 12.80 -7.30
#